data_AF-A0AAV4F7U8-F1
#
_entry.id   AF-A0AAV4F7U8-F1
#
_cell.length_a   1.000
_cell.length_b   1.000
_cell.length_c   1.000
_cell.angle_alpha   90.00
_cell.angle_beta   90.00
_cell.angle_gamma   90.00
#
_symmetry.space_group_name_H-M   'P 1'
#
loop_
_entity.id
_entity.type
_entity.pdbx_description
1 polymer ?
#
loop_
_entity_poly.entity_id
_entity_poly.type
_entity_poly.pdbx_seq_one_letter_code
_entity_poly.pdbx_strand_id
1 'polypeptide(L)'
;MPRKASKRAAETSASENPSKGKKIKNCESTGLKQYLTKQEWINVLQDEFGQDYFKAMEKMVNDEISSGKVVYPPKDLIFNALNRTAPKDVKILLLGQDPYHGEGQ
;
A
#
# COMPACT_ATOMS: atom_id res chain seq x y z
N MET A 1 51.65 -44.89 0.88
CA MET A 1 50.97 -44.84 -0.44
C MET A 1 50.10 -43.59 -0.53
N PRO A 2 49.89 -43.03 -1.74
CA PRO A 2 50.06 -41.59 -2.00
C PRO A 2 48.79 -40.86 -2.47
N ARG A 3 48.98 -39.58 -2.86
CA ARG A 3 48.13 -38.69 -3.71
C ARG A 3 47.31 -37.68 -2.88
N LYS A 4 47.23 -36.38 -3.22
CA LYS A 4 47.70 -35.58 -4.35
C LYS A 4 47.54 -34.09 -3.98
N ALA A 5 48.39 -33.25 -4.53
CA ALA A 5 48.26 -31.79 -4.58
C ALA A 5 47.04 -31.32 -5.40
N SER A 6 46.49 -30.13 -5.10
CA SER A 6 46.25 -29.05 -6.09
C SER A 6 45.45 -27.86 -5.52
N LYS A 7 45.96 -26.65 -5.81
CA LYS A 7 45.26 -25.44 -6.36
C LYS A 7 44.03 -24.91 -5.59
N ARG A 8 43.77 -23.60 -5.43
CA ARG A 8 44.10 -22.41 -6.24
C ARG A 8 43.72 -21.16 -5.41
N ALA A 9 44.42 -20.05 -5.65
CA ALA A 9 43.98 -18.71 -5.28
C ALA A 9 42.74 -18.26 -6.09
N ALA A 10 41.85 -17.51 -5.44
CA ALA A 10 40.94 -16.49 -5.99
C ALA A 10 40.32 -15.77 -4.76
N GLU A 11 40.78 -14.58 -4.35
CA GLU A 11 40.40 -13.26 -4.86
C GLU A 11 38.91 -12.93 -4.74
N THR A 12 38.64 -11.77 -4.10
CA THR A 12 37.49 -10.88 -4.35
C THR A 12 36.15 -11.38 -3.76
N SER A 13 35.35 -10.62 -3.03
CA SER A 13 35.20 -9.17 -2.83
C SER A 13 34.38 -8.96 -1.57
N ALA A 14 34.65 -7.84 -0.90
CA ALA A 14 33.75 -7.22 0.06
C ALA A 14 32.30 -7.16 -0.45
N SER A 15 31.36 -7.45 0.45
CA SER A 15 30.06 -6.79 0.44
C SER A 15 29.62 -6.63 1.89
N GLU A 16 30.16 -5.59 2.53
CA GLU A 16 29.43 -4.88 3.56
C GLU A 16 28.07 -4.50 2.96
N ASN A 17 26.99 -4.99 3.55
CA ASN A 17 25.66 -4.43 3.32
C ASN A 17 25.27 -3.63 4.57
N PRO A 18 25.66 -2.35 4.67
CA PRO A 18 24.98 -1.44 5.54
C PRO A 18 23.72 -1.01 4.77
N SER A 19 22.56 -1.60 5.10
CA SER A 19 21.28 -1.00 4.71
C SER A 19 21.12 0.30 5.49
N LYS A 20 21.76 1.34 4.93
CA LYS A 20 21.61 2.75 5.25
C LYS A 20 20.13 3.08 5.35
N GLY A 21 19.82 3.84 6.39
CA GLY A 21 18.49 4.35 6.69
C GLY A 21 17.78 4.84 5.43
N LYS A 22 16.65 4.21 5.15
CA LYS A 22 15.68 4.76 4.21
C LYS A 22 15.08 5.97 4.92
N LYS A 23 15.66 7.14 4.61
CA LYS A 23 15.14 8.46 4.93
C LYS A 23 13.64 8.43 4.70
N ILE A 24 12.86 8.44 5.78
CA ILE A 24 11.41 8.60 5.72
C ILE A 24 11.22 9.99 5.13
N LYS A 25 11.03 10.05 3.81
CA LYS A 25 10.53 11.23 3.16
C LYS A 25 9.10 11.32 3.66
N ASN A 26 8.83 12.24 4.59
CA ASN A 26 7.48 12.74 4.77
C ASN A 26 7.07 13.39 3.43
N CYS A 27 6.58 12.55 2.52
CA CYS A 27 5.67 12.97 1.48
C CYS A 27 4.36 13.13 2.22
N GLU A 28 3.99 14.38 2.48
CA GLU A 28 2.63 14.72 2.89
C GLU A 28 1.71 14.36 1.73
N SER A 29 1.39 13.07 1.60
CA SER A 29 0.33 12.62 0.73
C SER A 29 -0.97 12.97 1.45
N THR A 30 -1.51 14.17 1.21
CA THR A 30 -2.94 14.44 1.36
C THR A 30 -3.69 13.52 0.40
N GLY A 31 -3.80 12.25 0.78
CA GLY A 31 -4.19 11.16 -0.08
C GLY A 31 -5.16 10.22 0.64
N LEU A 32 -5.92 9.45 -0.15
CA LEU A 32 -6.93 8.50 0.31
C LEU A 32 -6.35 7.51 1.34
N LYS A 33 -5.05 7.19 1.26
CA LYS A 33 -4.34 6.33 2.22
C LYS A 33 -4.58 6.73 3.69
N GLN A 34 -4.77 8.01 3.99
CA GLN A 34 -4.96 8.49 5.36
C GLN A 34 -6.25 7.98 6.02
N TYR A 35 -7.24 7.54 5.24
CA TYR A 35 -8.50 7.00 5.75
C TYR A 35 -8.45 5.49 6.02
N LEU A 36 -7.37 4.80 5.63
CA LEU A 36 -7.12 3.41 5.98
C LEU A 36 -6.32 3.36 7.29
N THR A 37 -6.97 2.97 8.39
CA THR A 37 -6.37 2.96 9.73
C THR A 37 -5.76 1.61 10.09
N LYS A 38 -6.21 0.52 9.45
CA LYS A 38 -5.76 -0.84 9.73
C LYS A 38 -4.38 -1.11 9.12
N GLN A 39 -3.35 -1.18 9.97
CA GLN A 39 -1.95 -1.36 9.56
C GLN A 39 -1.70 -2.62 8.71
N GLU A 40 -2.40 -3.72 8.99
CA GLU A 40 -2.27 -4.96 8.22
C GLU A 40 -2.66 -4.77 6.76
N TRP A 41 -3.74 -4.04 6.49
CA TRP A 41 -4.15 -3.70 5.12
C TRP A 41 -3.23 -2.68 4.48
N ILE A 42 -2.72 -1.71 5.25
CA ILE A 42 -1.73 -0.75 4.75
C ILE A 42 -0.50 -1.49 4.23
N ASN A 43 0.00 -2.48 4.98
CA ASN A 43 1.17 -3.25 4.59
C ASN A 43 0.94 -4.07 3.32
N VAL A 44 -0.25 -4.65 3.16
CA VAL A 44 -0.62 -5.44 1.97
C VAL A 44 -0.77 -4.56 0.73
N LEU A 45 -1.37 -3.37 0.89
CA LEU A 45 -1.69 -2.45 -0.22
C LEU A 45 -0.60 -1.38 -0.44
N GLN A 46 0.49 -1.42 0.32
CA GLN A 46 1.51 -0.37 0.31
C GLN A 46 2.10 -0.13 -1.08
N ASP A 47 2.37 -1.21 -1.80
CA ASP A 47 2.96 -1.15 -3.13
C ASP A 47 1.95 -0.64 -4.17
N GLU A 48 0.66 -0.97 -4.00
CA GLU A 48 -0.42 -0.52 -4.87
C GLU A 48 -0.64 1.01 -4.80
N PHE A 49 -0.50 1.61 -3.61
CA PHE A 49 -0.55 3.07 -3.46
C PHE A 49 0.55 3.80 -4.24
N GLY A 50 1.66 3.12 -4.54
CA GLY A 50 2.77 3.67 -5.32
C GLY A 50 2.51 3.68 -6.83
N GLN A 51 1.52 2.94 -7.30
CA GLN A 51 1.26 2.73 -8.73
C GLN A 51 0.59 3.93 -9.38
N ASP A 52 0.88 4.15 -10.66
CA ASP A 52 0.42 5.34 -11.37
C ASP A 52 -1.11 5.35 -11.56
N TYR A 53 -1.74 4.18 -11.70
CA TYR A 53 -3.19 4.08 -11.77
C TYR A 53 -3.86 4.57 -10.48
N PHE A 54 -3.26 4.28 -9.31
CA PHE A 54 -3.82 4.67 -8.02
C PHE A 54 -3.72 6.17 -7.83
N LYS A 55 -2.56 6.76 -8.15
CA LYS A 55 -2.35 8.23 -8.10
C LYS A 55 -3.32 8.97 -9.03
N ALA A 56 -3.55 8.45 -10.24
CA ALA A 56 -4.49 9.05 -11.18
C ALA A 56 -5.93 8.99 -10.66
N MET A 57 -6.34 7.84 -10.09
CA MET A 57 -7.65 7.65 -9.47
C MET A 57 -7.84 8.58 -8.26
N GLU A 58 -6.86 8.62 -7.36
CA GLU A 58 -6.86 9.49 -6.18
C GLU A 58 -6.99 10.96 -6.56
N LYS A 59 -6.26 11.40 -7.58
CA LYS A 59 -6.39 12.76 -8.11
C LYS A 59 -7.80 13.04 -8.62
N MET A 60 -8.37 12.15 -9.42
CA MET A 60 -9.73 12.30 -9.95
C MET A 60 -10.78 12.41 -8.84
N VAL A 61 -10.69 11.54 -7.83
CA VAL A 61 -11.61 11.54 -6.68
C VAL A 61 -11.45 12.83 -5.87
N ASN A 62 -10.22 13.27 -5.60
CA ASN A 62 -9.98 14.52 -4.89
C ASN A 62 -10.46 15.76 -5.66
N ASP A 63 -10.30 15.76 -6.99
CA ASP A 63 -10.78 16.83 -7.87
C ASP A 63 -12.33 16.88 -7.86
N GLU A 64 -13.00 15.72 -7.95
CA GLU A 64 -14.47 15.60 -7.86
C GLU A 64 -14.99 16.14 -6.52
N ILE A 65 -14.35 15.75 -5.40
CA ILE A 65 -14.77 16.21 -4.07
C ILE A 65 -14.51 17.72 -3.89
N SER A 66 -13.39 18.22 -4.43
CA SER A 66 -13.05 19.64 -4.36
C SER A 66 -13.93 20.51 -5.26
N SER A 67 -14.53 19.91 -6.30
CA SER A 67 -15.49 20.60 -7.20
C SER A 67 -16.85 20.90 -6.55
N GLY A 68 -17.07 20.46 -5.30
CA GLY A 68 -18.28 20.74 -4.53
C GLY A 68 -19.45 19.79 -4.83
N LYS A 69 -19.20 18.69 -5.56
CA LYS A 69 -20.19 17.62 -5.73
C LYS A 69 -20.34 16.83 -4.43
N VAL A 70 -21.55 16.37 -4.16
CA VAL A 70 -21.80 15.43 -3.05
C VAL A 70 -21.29 14.05 -3.48
N VAL A 71 -20.18 13.62 -2.88
CA VAL A 71 -19.57 12.31 -3.13
C VAL A 71 -19.91 11.38 -1.97
N TYR A 72 -20.50 10.23 -2.30
CA TYR A 72 -20.76 9.16 -1.35
C TYR A 72 -19.79 7.99 -1.59
N PRO A 73 -19.36 7.29 -0.53
CA PRO A 73 -19.56 7.61 0.89
C PRO A 73 -18.64 8.77 1.36
N PRO A 74 -18.89 9.35 2.56
CA PRO A 74 -17.95 10.28 3.19
C PRO A 74 -16.52 9.75 3.21
N LYS A 75 -15.52 10.63 3.10
CA LYS A 75 -14.10 10.24 2.94
C LYS A 75 -13.61 9.24 4.00
N ASP A 76 -14.06 9.41 5.24
CA ASP A 76 -13.69 8.54 6.37
C ASP A 76 -14.26 7.12 6.27
N LEU A 77 -15.28 6.92 5.44
CA LEU A 77 -15.96 5.64 5.25
C LEU A 77 -15.52 4.88 4.00
N ILE A 78 -14.67 5.46 3.15
CA ILE A 78 -14.17 4.84 1.91
C ILE A 78 -13.52 3.47 2.21
N PHE A 79 -12.72 3.38 3.27
CA PHE A 79 -12.04 2.14 3.68
C PHE A 79 -12.71 1.44 4.86
N ASN A 80 -13.99 1.73 5.16
CA ASN A 80 -14.66 1.17 6.34
C ASN A 80 -14.65 -0.37 6.35
N ALA A 81 -14.88 -1.02 5.20
CA ALA A 81 -14.86 -2.49 5.10
C ALA A 81 -13.50 -3.08 5.52
N LEU A 82 -12.39 -2.46 5.08
CA LEU A 82 -11.03 -2.87 5.40
C LEU A 82 -10.64 -2.50 6.84
N ASN A 83 -11.10 -1.35 7.32
CA ASN A 83 -10.85 -0.91 8.69
C ASN A 83 -11.53 -1.82 9.73
N ARG A 84 -12.69 -2.40 9.39
CA ARG A 84 -13.45 -3.27 10.30
C ARG A 84 -12.87 -4.68 10.41
N THR A 85 -12.30 -5.22 9.33
CA THR A 85 -11.88 -6.63 9.29
C THR A 85 -10.41 -6.75 8.92
N ALA A 86 -9.60 -7.38 9.77
CA ALA A 86 -8.20 -7.65 9.43
C ALA A 86 -8.13 -8.66 8.26
N PRO A 87 -7.11 -8.59 7.38
CA PRO A 87 -7.00 -9.50 6.24
C PRO A 87 -7.08 -10.99 6.63
N LYS A 88 -6.50 -11.35 7.78
CA LYS A 88 -6.45 -12.74 8.29
C LYS A 88 -7.80 -13.25 8.82
N ASP A 89 -8.69 -12.33 9.20
CA ASP A 89 -10.01 -12.67 9.74
C ASP A 89 -11.08 -12.74 8.64
N VAL A 90 -10.74 -12.36 7.40
CA VAL A 90 -11.65 -12.44 6.25
C VAL A 90 -11.88 -13.89 5.87
N LYS A 91 -13.15 -14.32 5.92
CA LYS A 91 -13.58 -15.66 5.50
C LYS A 91 -14.41 -15.63 4.21
N ILE A 92 -15.13 -14.54 3.99
CA ILE A 92 -16.06 -14.37 2.87
C ILE A 92 -15.81 -12.98 2.27
N LEU A 93 -15.73 -12.91 0.95
CA LEU A 93 -15.64 -11.66 0.19
C LEU A 93 -16.99 -11.39 -0.48
N LEU A 94 -17.60 -10.27 -0.12
CA LEU A 94 -18.81 -9.76 -0.76
C LEU A 94 -18.42 -8.52 -1.57
N LEU A 95 -18.65 -8.57 -2.89
CA LEU A 95 -18.38 -7.47 -3.80
C LEU A 95 -19.70 -6.81 -4.19
N GLY A 96 -19.82 -5.52 -3.89
CA GLY A 96 -20.90 -4.66 -4.38
C GLY A 96 -20.51 -4.00 -5.70
N GLN A 97 -21.50 -3.46 -6.41
CA GLN A 97 -21.29 -2.72 -7.66
C GLN A 97 -20.91 -1.25 -7.37
N ASP A 98 -21.78 -0.51 -6.71
CA ASP A 98 -21.54 0.88 -6.32
C ASP A 98 -22.07 1.13 -4.90
N PRO A 99 -21.51 2.10 -4.16
CA PRO A 99 -22.07 2.56 -2.89
C PRO A 99 -23.49 3.11 -3.08
N TYR A 100 -24.31 2.98 -2.03
CA TYR A 100 -25.61 3.65 -2.01
C TYR A 100 -25.42 5.17 -2.15
N HIS A 101 -26.28 5.77 -2.98
CA HIS A 101 -26.21 7.19 -3.37
C HIS A 101 -27.37 8.02 -2.77
N GLY A 102 -28.17 7.43 -1.89
CA GLY A 102 -29.26 8.13 -1.20
C GLY A 102 -28.74 8.83 0.07
N GLU A 103 -29.20 10.05 0.33
CA GLU A 103 -28.97 10.72 1.60
C GLU A 103 -29.50 9.85 2.77
N GLY A 104 -28.59 9.35 3.62
CA GLY A 104 -28.94 8.60 4.83
C GLY A 104 -29.07 7.07 4.69
N GLN A 105 -28.53 6.46 3.63
CA GLN A 105 -28.46 4.99 3.45
C GLN A 105 -27.10 4.38 3.82
#